data_AF-A0A940HLS2-F1
#
_entry.id   AF-A0A940HLS2-F1
#
_cell.length_a   1.000
_cell.length_b   1.000
_cell.length_c   1.000
_cell.angle_alpha   90.00
_cell.angle_beta   90.00
_cell.angle_gamma   90.00
#
_symmetry.space_group_name_H-M   'P 1'
#
loop_
_entity.id
_entity.type
_entity.pdbx_description
1 polymer ?
#
loop_
_entity_poly.entity_id
_entity_poly.type
_entity_poly.pdbx_seq_one_letter_code
_entity_poly.pdbx_strand_id
1 'polypeptide(L)'
;MKFVSIALIPCFAIACGSGPEKKEEVKSATEKKVVNPANNIPDERTEVKEEPVASYSVKTDDPLNDFYFSVKLFETKKTFHYLMKLEFETIEGKDTLKLPNFGIMPEPVIKKGPEKYAAIIGFMDKDKQFREYKKVYVVGDKLKVTALKHYGVTTNQP
;
A
#
# COMPACT_ATOMS: atom_id res chain seq x y z
N MET A 1 40.23 -17.81 44.28
CA MET A 1 41.12 -18.99 44.46
C MET A 1 40.78 -19.95 43.32
N LYS A 2 41.62 -20.10 42.27
CA LYS A 2 42.49 -21.28 41.96
C LYS A 2 41.83 -22.61 42.38
N PHE A 3 41.59 -23.63 41.55
CA PHE A 3 42.44 -24.47 40.66
C PHE A 3 41.51 -25.20 39.64
N VAL A 4 41.79 -25.42 38.34
CA VAL A 4 42.73 -26.31 37.59
C VAL A 4 42.58 -27.83 37.84
N SER A 5 42.46 -28.59 36.73
CA SER A 5 42.81 -30.03 36.42
C SER A 5 41.62 -30.78 35.78
N ILE A 6 41.58 -31.18 34.49
CA ILE A 6 42.36 -32.13 33.65
C ILE A 6 42.26 -33.62 34.08
N ALA A 7 41.66 -34.44 33.21
CA ALA A 7 41.96 -35.86 32.84
C ALA A 7 40.72 -36.42 32.10
N LEU A 8 40.67 -36.82 30.81
CA LEU A 8 41.43 -37.73 29.93
C LEU A 8 41.50 -39.21 30.40
N ILE A 9 40.89 -40.11 29.59
CA ILE A 9 41.29 -41.50 29.18
C ILE A 9 40.16 -42.56 29.24
N PRO A 10 40.12 -43.54 28.30
CA PRO A 10 38.90 -44.01 27.62
C PRO A 10 38.63 -45.54 27.73
N CYS A 11 37.77 -46.02 26.82
CA CYS A 11 37.51 -47.40 26.40
C CYS A 11 36.61 -48.27 27.30
N PHE A 12 35.44 -48.67 26.77
CA PHE A 12 35.13 -50.08 26.51
C PHE A 12 34.06 -50.19 25.42
N ALA A 13 34.34 -51.08 24.46
CA ALA A 13 33.48 -51.41 23.33
C ALA A 13 32.36 -52.39 23.72
N ILE A 14 31.48 -52.64 22.74
CA ILE A 14 30.64 -53.83 22.47
C ILE A 14 29.15 -53.49 22.47
N ALA A 15 28.56 -53.45 21.26
CA ALA A 15 27.57 -54.43 20.82
C ALA A 15 26.90 -53.98 19.50
N CYS A 16 27.17 -54.71 18.42
CA CYS A 16 26.30 -54.73 17.24
C CYS A 16 24.99 -55.43 17.64
N GLY A 17 23.86 -54.73 17.51
CA GLY A 17 22.52 -55.27 17.61
C GLY A 17 21.73 -54.91 16.36
N SER A 18 21.28 -55.94 15.66
CA SER A 18 20.33 -56.00 14.54
C SER A 18 19.34 -54.82 14.38
N GLY A 19 19.20 -54.35 13.13
CA GLY A 19 18.20 -53.35 12.73
C GLY A 19 16.76 -53.82 12.91
N PRO A 20 15.83 -52.84 12.89
CA PRO A 20 14.83 -52.85 11.82
C PRO A 20 14.58 -51.45 11.21
N GLU A 21 14.22 -51.49 9.93
CA GLU A 21 13.38 -50.56 9.17
C GLU A 21 13.70 -49.05 9.25
N LYS A 22 14.36 -48.56 8.19
CA LYS A 22 14.21 -47.18 7.74
C LYS A 22 12.73 -46.94 7.40
N LYS A 23 12.01 -46.26 8.29
CA LYS A 23 10.87 -45.44 7.87
C LYS A 23 11.44 -44.25 7.10
N GLU A 24 11.33 -44.30 5.78
CA GLU A 24 11.37 -43.11 4.94
C GLU A 24 10.20 -42.22 5.34
N GLU A 25 10.44 -41.32 6.29
CA GLU A 25 9.59 -40.16 6.48
C GLU A 25 9.82 -39.27 5.26
N VAL A 26 8.97 -39.42 4.25
CA VAL A 26 8.83 -38.47 3.15
C VAL A 26 8.40 -37.15 3.78
N LYS A 27 9.37 -36.35 4.20
CA LYS A 27 9.20 -34.91 4.37
C LYS A 27 8.91 -34.38 2.98
N SER A 28 7.63 -34.37 2.63
CA SER A 28 7.09 -33.52 1.58
C SER A 28 7.48 -32.11 1.97
N ALA A 29 8.63 -31.67 1.45
CA ALA A 29 8.97 -30.27 1.35
C ALA A 29 7.91 -29.69 0.41
N THR A 30 6.76 -29.36 1.01
CA THR A 30 5.87 -28.39 0.39
C THR A 30 6.68 -27.11 0.40
N GLU A 31 7.40 -26.89 -0.71
CA GLU A 31 7.91 -25.58 -1.06
C GLU A 31 6.74 -24.62 -0.86
N LYS A 32 6.80 -23.85 0.23
CA LYS A 32 5.88 -22.74 0.42
C LYS A 32 6.22 -21.76 -0.68
N LYS A 33 5.58 -21.93 -1.84
CA LYS A 33 5.64 -20.96 -2.93
C LYS A 33 5.30 -19.62 -2.29
N VAL A 34 6.27 -18.71 -2.23
CA VAL A 34 6.05 -17.37 -1.73
C VAL A 34 5.12 -16.69 -2.73
N VAL A 35 3.82 -16.81 -2.51
CA VAL A 35 2.82 -16.12 -3.31
C VAL A 35 2.84 -14.68 -2.85
N ASN A 36 3.45 -13.80 -3.65
CA ASN A 36 3.35 -12.38 -3.42
C ASN A 36 1.87 -11.98 -3.55
N PRO A 37 1.19 -11.50 -2.49
CA PRO A 37 -0.22 -11.16 -2.55
C PRO A 37 -0.54 -10.08 -3.60
N ALA A 38 0.46 -9.31 -4.04
CA ALA A 38 0.34 -8.39 -5.18
C ALA A 38 -0.08 -9.07 -6.50
N ASN A 39 0.22 -10.36 -6.68
CA ASN A 39 -0.02 -11.08 -7.94
C ASN A 39 -1.48 -11.50 -8.17
N ASN A 40 -2.37 -11.29 -7.20
CA ASN A 40 -3.76 -11.73 -7.27
C ASN A 40 -4.74 -10.60 -7.67
N ILE A 41 -4.26 -9.39 -7.92
CA ILE A 41 -5.09 -8.27 -8.36
C ILE A 41 -4.81 -8.00 -9.85
N PRO A 42 -5.84 -7.98 -10.72
CA PRO A 42 -5.65 -7.67 -12.14
C PRO A 42 -5.03 -6.28 -12.33
N ASP A 43 -4.07 -6.16 -13.25
CA ASP A 43 -3.47 -4.86 -13.60
C ASP A 43 -4.48 -3.91 -14.26
N GLU A 44 -5.49 -4.47 -14.92
CA GLU A 44 -6.57 -3.74 -15.57
C GLU A 44 -7.95 -4.11 -15.02
N ARG A 45 -8.82 -3.11 -14.92
CA ARG A 45 -10.23 -3.28 -14.59
C ARG A 45 -10.99 -3.78 -15.81
N THR A 46 -11.93 -4.70 -15.58
CA THR A 46 -12.92 -5.10 -16.59
C THR A 46 -13.88 -3.95 -16.90
N GLU A 47 -14.34 -3.26 -15.86
CA GLU A 47 -15.30 -2.16 -15.92
C GLU A 47 -14.72 -0.91 -15.25
N VAL A 48 -15.03 0.26 -15.81
CA VAL A 48 -14.57 1.56 -15.28
C VAL A 48 -15.79 2.39 -14.96
N LYS A 49 -15.95 2.79 -13.70
CA LYS A 49 -17.04 3.67 -13.29
C LYS A 49 -16.83 5.08 -13.82
N GLU A 50 -17.90 5.69 -14.36
CA GLU A 50 -17.90 7.08 -14.80
C GLU A 50 -18.02 8.06 -13.62
N GLU A 51 -18.65 7.63 -12.53
CA GLU A 51 -18.79 8.40 -11.30
C GLU A 51 -17.48 8.45 -10.50
N PRO A 52 -17.25 9.54 -9.74
CA PRO A 52 -16.07 9.63 -8.90
C PRO A 52 -16.12 8.60 -7.77
N VAL A 53 -15.05 7.84 -7.58
CA VAL A 53 -14.90 6.88 -6.47
C VAL A 53 -14.62 7.56 -5.13
N ALA A 54 -14.11 8.79 -5.18
CA ALA A 54 -13.99 9.66 -4.02
C ALA A 54 -14.09 11.12 -4.46
N SER A 55 -14.78 11.93 -3.67
CA SER A 55 -14.92 13.36 -3.92
C SER A 55 -14.86 14.17 -2.63
N TYR A 56 -14.34 15.39 -2.75
CA TYR A 56 -14.41 16.42 -1.73
C TYR A 56 -14.75 17.74 -2.41
N SER A 57 -15.65 18.51 -1.81
CA SER A 57 -16.05 19.82 -2.33
C SER A 57 -16.37 20.76 -1.18
N VAL A 58 -15.94 22.01 -1.28
CA VAL A 58 -16.33 23.10 -0.39
C VAL A 58 -16.53 24.36 -1.21
N LYS A 59 -17.60 25.10 -0.91
CA LYS A 59 -17.93 26.36 -1.58
C LYS A 59 -16.84 27.40 -1.29
N THR A 60 -16.50 28.22 -2.29
CA THR A 60 -15.55 29.33 -2.11
C THR A 60 -16.23 30.55 -1.50
N ASP A 61 -15.44 31.59 -1.21
CA ASP A 61 -15.93 32.86 -0.66
C ASP A 61 -16.43 33.83 -1.74
N ASP A 62 -16.45 33.42 -3.00
CA ASP A 62 -16.93 34.27 -4.09
C ASP A 62 -18.42 34.60 -3.87
N PRO A 63 -18.79 35.89 -3.69
CA PRO A 63 -20.16 36.28 -3.40
C PRO A 63 -21.04 36.37 -4.66
N LEU A 64 -20.43 36.35 -5.86
CA LEU A 64 -21.11 36.55 -7.14
C LEU A 64 -21.33 35.23 -7.89
N ASN A 65 -20.45 34.24 -7.68
CA ASN A 65 -20.45 32.98 -8.41
C ASN A 65 -20.60 31.78 -7.48
N ASP A 66 -21.24 30.70 -7.95
CA ASP A 66 -21.33 29.44 -7.21
C ASP A 66 -20.10 28.56 -7.44
N PHE A 67 -18.94 29.07 -7.04
CA PHE A 67 -17.67 28.37 -7.19
C PHE A 67 -17.36 27.43 -6.03
N TYR A 68 -16.60 26.37 -6.35
CA TYR A 68 -16.17 25.37 -5.38
C TYR A 68 -14.67 25.11 -5.50
N PHE A 69 -14.05 24.83 -4.35
CA PHE A 69 -12.84 24.02 -4.32
C PHE A 69 -13.26 22.56 -4.37
N SER A 70 -12.92 21.85 -5.45
CA SER A 70 -13.29 20.45 -5.65
C SER A 70 -12.10 19.55 -6.00
N VAL A 71 -12.11 18.35 -5.44
CA VAL A 71 -11.18 17.27 -5.75
C VAL A 71 -11.99 16.01 -6.00
N LYS A 72 -11.85 15.43 -7.19
CA LYS A 72 -12.58 14.21 -7.59
C LYS A 72 -11.60 13.18 -8.14
N LEU A 73 -11.75 11.93 -7.72
CA LEU A 73 -10.97 10.79 -8.20
C LEU A 73 -11.88 9.84 -9.00
N PHE A 74 -11.45 9.50 -10.21
CA PHE A 74 -12.16 8.61 -11.13
C PHE A 74 -11.31 7.38 -11.41
N GLU A 75 -11.98 6.25 -11.61
CA GLU A 75 -11.30 5.05 -12.06
C GLU A 75 -10.72 5.23 -13.46
N THR A 76 -9.69 4.44 -13.75
CA THR A 76 -9.21 4.25 -15.11
C THR A 76 -9.16 2.76 -15.43
N LYS A 77 -8.89 2.42 -16.69
CA LYS A 77 -8.62 1.03 -17.10
C LYS A 77 -7.52 0.38 -16.25
N LYS A 78 -6.49 1.11 -15.82
CA LYS A 78 -5.42 0.57 -14.97
C LYS A 78 -5.84 0.57 -13.51
N THR A 79 -5.86 -0.60 -12.86
CA THR A 79 -6.40 -0.80 -11.49
C THR A 79 -5.82 0.18 -10.47
N PHE A 80 -4.52 0.44 -10.54
CA PHE A 80 -3.81 1.27 -9.57
C PHE A 80 -3.65 2.75 -10.00
N HIS A 81 -4.26 3.15 -11.11
CA HIS A 81 -4.21 4.52 -11.62
C HIS A 81 -5.61 5.14 -11.59
N TYR A 82 -5.69 6.33 -11.01
CA TYR A 82 -6.92 7.11 -10.94
C TYR A 82 -6.71 8.46 -11.59
N LEU A 83 -7.71 8.93 -12.34
CA LEU A 83 -7.74 10.29 -12.85
C LEU A 83 -8.18 11.21 -11.72
N MET A 84 -7.34 12.19 -11.41
CA MET A 84 -7.67 13.25 -10.47
C MET A 84 -8.09 14.49 -11.25
N LYS A 85 -9.31 14.98 -10.98
CA LYS A 85 -9.80 16.28 -11.47
C LYS A 85 -9.91 17.25 -10.31
N LEU A 86 -9.38 18.44 -10.52
CA LEU A 86 -9.27 19.49 -9.51
C LEU A 86 -9.92 20.76 -10.04
N GLU A 87 -10.57 21.50 -9.15
CA GLU A 87 -11.26 22.74 -9.48
C GLU A 87 -11.11 23.73 -8.32
N PHE A 88 -10.86 25.00 -8.65
CA PHE A 88 -10.94 26.11 -7.73
C PHE A 88 -11.29 27.37 -8.52
N GLU A 89 -12.52 27.87 -8.34
CA GLU A 89 -13.06 28.99 -9.13
C GLU A 89 -12.95 28.72 -10.63
N THR A 90 -12.23 29.57 -11.38
CA THR A 90 -12.02 29.38 -12.83
C THR A 90 -10.82 28.49 -13.16
N ILE A 91 -10.12 27.98 -12.15
CA ILE A 91 -8.90 27.18 -12.33
C ILE A 91 -9.25 25.70 -12.27
N GLU A 92 -8.99 25.00 -13.37
CA GLU A 92 -9.11 23.54 -13.45
C GLU A 92 -7.74 22.86 -13.55
N GLY A 93 -7.63 21.66 -13.00
CA GLY A 93 -6.42 20.84 -13.06
C GLY A 93 -6.73 19.36 -13.24
N LYS A 94 -5.80 18.64 -13.90
CA LYS A 94 -5.84 17.18 -14.02
C LYS A 94 -4.48 16.59 -13.67
N ASP A 95 -4.48 15.47 -12.95
CA ASP A 95 -3.28 14.68 -12.64
C ASP A 95 -3.66 13.20 -12.55
N THR A 96 -2.65 12.33 -12.46
CA THR A 96 -2.84 10.90 -12.20
C THR A 96 -2.40 10.55 -10.79
N LEU A 97 -3.30 9.97 -10.02
CA LEU A 97 -2.98 9.33 -8.74
C LEU A 97 -2.56 7.88 -9.00
N LYS A 98 -1.30 7.56 -8.68
CA LYS A 98 -0.76 6.20 -8.78
C LYS A 98 -0.64 5.61 -7.38
N LEU A 99 -1.40 4.56 -7.11
CA LEU A 99 -1.34 3.83 -5.84
C LEU A 99 -0.42 2.60 -5.98
N PRO A 100 0.35 2.24 -4.96
CA PRO A 100 1.10 1.00 -4.97
C PRO A 100 0.16 -0.22 -4.86
N ASN A 101 0.56 -1.34 -5.47
CA ASN A 101 -0.17 -2.60 -5.37
C ASN A 101 0.20 -3.33 -4.08
N PHE A 102 -0.58 -3.14 -3.02
CA PHE A 102 -0.40 -3.87 -1.77
C PHE A 102 -0.96 -5.30 -1.78
N GLY A 103 -1.51 -5.79 -2.89
CA GLY A 103 -2.20 -7.08 -2.94
C GLY A 103 -3.64 -7.05 -2.41
N ILE A 104 -4.25 -5.87 -2.40
CA ILE A 104 -5.68 -5.64 -2.20
C ILE A 104 -6.17 -4.67 -3.27
N MET A 105 -7.48 -4.67 -3.54
CA MET A 105 -8.07 -3.67 -4.41
C MET A 105 -7.82 -2.26 -3.83
N PRO A 106 -7.35 -1.31 -4.64
CA PRO A 106 -7.08 0.04 -4.17
C PRO A 106 -8.39 0.74 -3.76
N GLU A 107 -8.37 1.37 -2.58
CA GLU A 107 -9.50 2.10 -2.01
C GLU A 107 -9.04 3.55 -1.75
N PRO A 108 -9.07 4.44 -2.76
CA PRO A 108 -8.66 5.83 -2.59
C PRO A 108 -9.67 6.58 -1.72
N VAL A 109 -9.17 7.49 -0.89
CA VAL A 109 -9.98 8.27 0.05
C VAL A 109 -9.51 9.72 0.03
N ILE A 110 -10.46 10.65 0.13
CA ILE A 110 -10.18 12.08 0.25
C ILE A 110 -10.71 12.55 1.61
N LYS A 111 -9.88 13.27 2.36
CA LYS A 111 -10.25 13.91 3.63
C LYS A 111 -10.01 15.41 3.56
N LYS A 112 -10.75 16.19 4.35
CA LYS A 112 -10.51 17.62 4.52
C LYS A 112 -9.08 17.87 5.00
N GLY A 113 -8.41 18.86 4.41
CA GLY A 113 -7.09 19.34 4.84
C GLY A 113 -7.17 20.37 5.97
N PRO A 114 -6.02 20.79 6.51
CA PRO A 114 -5.98 21.73 7.62
C PRO A 114 -6.40 23.15 7.19
N GLU A 115 -6.15 23.55 5.95
CA GLU A 115 -6.61 24.82 5.40
C GLU A 115 -8.04 24.74 4.85
N LYS A 116 -8.66 25.91 4.65
CA LYS A 116 -10.01 26.02 4.09
C LYS A 116 -10.15 25.32 2.74
N TYR A 117 -9.26 25.65 1.80
CA TYR A 117 -9.22 25.08 0.45
C TYR A 117 -8.08 24.07 0.35
N ALA A 118 -8.18 23.01 1.16
CA ALA A 118 -7.24 21.91 1.14
C ALA A 118 -7.94 20.56 1.33
N ALA A 119 -7.39 19.54 0.67
CA ALA A 119 -7.78 18.15 0.80
C ALA A 119 -6.55 17.24 0.85
N ILE A 120 -6.64 16.19 1.66
CA ILE A 120 -5.65 15.13 1.77
C ILE A 120 -6.18 13.92 1.04
N ILE A 121 -5.44 13.49 0.04
CA ILE A 121 -5.70 12.27 -0.72
C ILE A 121 -4.85 11.17 -0.13
N GLY A 122 -5.46 10.03 0.11
CA GLY A 122 -4.82 8.83 0.59
C GLY A 122 -5.55 7.59 0.11
N PHE A 123 -5.34 6.48 0.81
CA PHE A 123 -5.99 5.21 0.54
C PHE A 123 -6.16 4.43 1.85
N MET A 124 -7.08 3.46 1.87
CA MET A 124 -7.16 2.48 2.95
C MET A 124 -6.15 1.36 2.70
N ASP A 125 -5.37 1.03 3.73
CA ASP A 125 -4.49 -0.14 3.68
C ASP A 125 -5.23 -1.43 4.09
N LYS A 126 -4.48 -2.54 4.19
CA LYS A 126 -5.00 -3.85 4.58
C LYS A 126 -5.65 -3.87 5.95
N ASP A 127 -5.20 -3.01 6.86
CA ASP A 127 -5.70 -2.89 8.23
C ASP A 127 -6.81 -1.84 8.34
N LYS A 128 -7.35 -1.38 7.20
CA LYS A 128 -8.35 -0.30 7.11
C LYS A 128 -7.90 1.01 7.75
N GLN A 129 -6.58 1.23 7.80
CA GLN A 129 -6.01 2.49 8.23
C GLN A 129 -5.85 3.43 7.04
N PHE A 130 -6.23 4.69 7.24
CA PHE A 130 -6.04 5.73 6.24
C PHE A 130 -4.56 6.11 6.15
N ARG A 131 -4.00 5.97 4.95
CA ARG A 131 -2.62 6.35 4.63
C ARG A 131 -2.62 7.59 3.76
N GLU A 132 -2.22 8.72 4.35
CA GLU A 132 -2.06 9.99 3.64
C GLU A 132 -1.01 9.87 2.55
N TYR A 133 -1.26 10.45 1.37
CA TYR A 133 -0.36 10.33 0.23
C TYR A 133 -0.05 11.67 -0.44
N LYS A 134 -1.08 12.40 -0.89
CA LYS A 134 -0.93 13.71 -1.54
C LYS A 134 -1.79 14.75 -0.83
N LYS A 135 -1.35 16.00 -0.86
CA LYS A 135 -2.14 17.18 -0.48
C LYS A 135 -2.48 17.97 -1.72
N VAL A 136 -3.74 18.32 -1.88
CA VAL A 136 -4.23 19.30 -2.85
C VAL A 136 -4.66 20.53 -2.09
N TYR A 137 -4.19 21.71 -2.48
CA TYR A 137 -4.45 22.93 -1.74
C TYR A 137 -4.26 24.18 -2.59
N VAL A 138 -4.90 25.27 -2.16
CA VAL A 138 -4.79 26.58 -2.79
C VAL A 138 -3.77 27.43 -2.05
N VAL A 139 -2.89 28.12 -2.79
CA VAL A 139 -1.96 29.13 -2.24
C VAL A 139 -1.95 30.35 -3.15
N GLY A 140 -2.51 31.46 -2.66
CA GLY A 140 -2.90 32.58 -3.53
C GLY A 140 -3.87 32.07 -4.59
N ASP A 141 -3.67 32.46 -5.85
CA ASP A 141 -4.54 32.04 -6.97
C ASP A 141 -4.01 30.80 -7.69
N LYS A 142 -3.42 29.86 -6.94
CA LYS A 142 -2.77 28.66 -7.51
C LYS A 142 -3.25 27.40 -6.83
N LEU A 143 -3.69 26.46 -7.66
CA LEU A 143 -3.99 25.09 -7.26
C LEU A 143 -2.69 24.27 -7.26
N LYS A 144 -2.33 23.70 -6.11
CA LYS A 144 -1.10 22.92 -5.92
C LYS A 144 -1.41 21.50 -5.51
N VAL A 145 -0.58 20.58 -5.98
CA VAL A 145 -0.53 19.19 -5.55
C VAL A 145 0.87 18.91 -5.02
N THR A 146 0.97 18.31 -3.83
CA THR A 146 2.26 17.96 -3.23
C THR A 146 2.19 16.56 -2.63
N ALA A 147 3.24 15.76 -2.80
CA ALA A 147 3.35 14.47 -2.12
C ALA A 147 3.66 14.71 -0.64
N LEU A 148 2.89 14.07 0.24
CA LEU A 148 3.11 14.07 1.69
C LEU A 148 4.02 12.90 2.09
N LYS A 149 3.79 11.75 1.47
CA LYS A 149 4.48 10.48 1.75
C LYS A 149 4.71 9.74 0.44
N HIS A 150 5.69 8.85 0.42
CA HIS A 150 5.93 7.95 -0.69
C HIS A 150 5.77 6.52 -0.20
N TYR A 151 5.00 5.72 -0.93
CA TYR A 151 4.76 4.33 -0.59
C TYR A 151 5.27 3.45 -1.72
N GLY A 152 5.90 2.34 -1.35
CA GLY A 152 6.39 1.32 -2.26
C GLY A 152 6.23 -0.05 -1.63
N VAL A 153 6.31 -1.07 -2.47
CA VAL A 153 6.33 -2.46 -2.04
C VAL A 153 7.74 -2.97 -2.22
N THR A 154 8.36 -3.42 -1.13
CA THR A 154 9.68 -4.07 -1.16
C THR A 154 9.49 -5.57 -1.09
N THR A 155 10.01 -6.30 -2.06
CA THR A 155 10.12 -7.76 -1.99
C THR A 155 11.41 -8.10 -1.23
N ASN A 156 11.29 -8.50 0.04
CA ASN A 156 12.42 -9.12 0.72
C ASN A 156 12.56 -10.55 0.19
N GLN A 157 13.55 -10.80 -0.67
CA GLN A 157 13.97 -12.17 -0.98
C GLN A 157 14.70 -12.74 0.24
N PRO A 158 14.34 -13.94 0.72
CA PRO A 158 15.09 -14.63 1.78
C PRO A 158 16.49 -15.05 1.31
#